data_AF-A0AAP9MDC2-F1
#
_entry.id   AF-A0AAP9MDC2-F1
#
_cell.length_a   1.000
_cell.length_b   1.000
_cell.length_c   1.000
_cell.angle_alpha   90.00
_cell.angle_beta   90.00
_cell.angle_gamma   90.00
#
_symmetry.space_group_name_H-M   'P 1'
#
loop_
_entity.id
_entity.type
_entity.pdbx_description
1 polymer ?
#
loop_
_entity_poly.entity_id
_entity_poly.type
_entity_poly.pdbx_seq_one_letter_code
_entity_poly.pdbx_strand_id
1 'polypeptide(L)'
;MTGRKADIIHRLYELQEKMEEVDGYWEDALERDALMESEGYEEQHQALYQEYWDIMMKEVEERWRKYVEGILGDGHFTEKIYVEELEMIMEADGKLVDEYQGYILRSGMDPFGTLTYWIKSPDGEPVEESFDFVSDADAIISFRDMVDRNEFY
;
A
#
# COMPACT_ATOMS: atom_id res chain seq x y z
N MET A 1 -8.97 -6.45 3.20
CA MET A 1 -9.06 -4.99 3.42
C MET A 1 -10.33 -4.54 4.14
N THR A 2 -10.24 -3.49 4.97
CA THR A 2 -11.41 -2.73 5.44
C THR A 2 -12.00 -1.93 4.27
N GLY A 3 -13.32 -1.70 4.25
CA GLY A 3 -14.01 -1.09 3.09
C GLY A 3 -13.41 0.25 2.62
N ARG A 4 -12.87 1.06 3.54
CA ARG A 4 -12.23 2.35 3.20
C ARG A 4 -10.90 2.19 2.48
N LYS A 5 -10.06 1.23 2.89
CA LYS A 5 -8.74 1.00 2.26
C LYS A 5 -8.91 0.54 0.81
N ALA A 6 -9.84 -0.39 0.58
CA ALA A 6 -10.18 -0.89 -0.74
C ALA A 6 -10.76 0.19 -1.66
N ASP A 7 -11.60 1.08 -1.14
CA ASP A 7 -12.17 2.21 -1.90
C ASP A 7 -11.08 3.18 -2.40
N ILE A 8 -10.13 3.54 -1.53
CA ILE A 8 -9.00 4.41 -1.90
C ILE A 8 -8.18 3.78 -3.04
N ILE A 9 -7.77 2.52 -2.89
CA ILE A 9 -6.98 1.81 -3.89
C ILE A 9 -7.72 1.72 -5.23
N HIS A 10 -9.01 1.38 -5.21
CA HIS A 10 -9.82 1.32 -6.42
C HIS A 10 -9.87 2.66 -7.16
N ARG A 11 -10.12 3.76 -6.44
CA ARG A 11 -10.13 5.11 -7.03
C ARG A 11 -8.78 5.51 -7.62
N LEU A 12 -7.67 5.13 -6.98
CA LEU A 12 -6.32 5.40 -7.51
C LEU A 12 -6.09 4.66 -8.83
N TYR A 13 -6.46 3.37 -8.92
CA TYR A 13 -6.35 2.62 -10.17
C TYR A 13 -7.25 3.19 -11.27
N GLU A 14 -8.49 3.58 -10.96
CA GLU A 14 -9.38 4.21 -11.95
C GLU A 14 -8.79 5.52 -12.50
N LEU A 15 -8.13 6.31 -11.66
CA LEU A 15 -7.47 7.54 -12.09
C LEU A 15 -6.25 7.26 -12.96
N GLN A 16 -5.45 6.24 -12.63
CA GLN A 16 -4.32 5.81 -13.46
C GLN A 16 -4.77 5.37 -14.85
N GLU A 17 -5.81 4.53 -14.92
CA GLU A 17 -6.36 4.06 -16.20
C GLU A 17 -6.89 5.23 -17.05
N LYS A 18 -7.57 6.20 -16.44
CA LYS A 18 -8.03 7.41 -17.14
C LYS A 18 -6.88 8.30 -17.60
N MET A 19 -5.82 8.45 -16.81
CA MET A 19 -4.64 9.22 -17.23
C MET A 19 -3.98 8.58 -18.44
N GLU A 20 -3.79 7.25 -18.41
CA GLU A 20 -3.21 6.48 -19.51
C GLU A 20 -4.08 6.54 -20.78
N GLU A 21 -5.41 6.55 -20.65
CA GLU A 21 -6.33 6.76 -21.76
C GLU A 21 -6.19 8.17 -22.38
N VAL A 22 -6.14 9.21 -21.53
CA VAL A 22 -5.99 10.60 -21.98
C VAL A 22 -4.65 10.83 -22.65
N ASP A 23 -3.57 10.24 -22.13
CA ASP A 23 -2.23 10.30 -22.74
C ASP A 23 -2.24 9.72 -24.16
N GLY A 24 -2.92 8.59 -24.36
CA GLY A 24 -3.09 8.01 -25.69
C GLY A 24 -3.82 8.94 -26.67
N TYR A 25 -4.89 9.61 -26.22
CA TYR A 25 -5.59 10.60 -27.05
C TYR A 25 -4.75 11.86 -27.32
N TRP A 26 -3.94 12.27 -26.34
CA TRP A 26 -3.05 13.41 -26.47
C TRP A 26 -1.97 13.15 -27.51
N GLU A 27 -1.31 11.99 -27.44
CA GLU A 27 -0.32 11.54 -28.43
C GLU A 27 -0.92 11.52 -29.85
N ASP A 28 -2.12 10.94 -30.01
CA ASP A 28 -2.87 10.92 -31.27
C ASP A 28 -3.15 12.33 -31.82
N ALA A 29 -3.51 13.28 -30.96
CA ALA A 29 -3.78 14.67 -31.35
C ALA A 29 -2.51 15.41 -31.79
N LEU A 30 -1.39 15.16 -31.10
CA LEU A 30 -0.07 15.70 -31.46
C LEU A 30 0.41 15.16 -32.81
N GLU A 31 0.23 13.87 -33.08
CA GLU A 31 0.57 13.26 -34.38
C GLU A 31 -0.23 13.87 -35.55
N ARG A 32 -1.46 14.33 -35.28
CA ARG A 32 -2.35 14.97 -36.26
C ARG A 32 -2.16 16.49 -36.36
N ASP A 33 -1.23 17.07 -35.61
CA ASP A 33 -1.01 18.53 -35.49
C ASP A 33 -2.29 19.28 -35.04
N ALA A 34 -3.14 18.62 -34.25
CA ALA A 34 -4.39 19.15 -33.74
C ALA A 34 -4.20 19.90 -32.42
N LEU A 35 -3.51 21.05 -32.46
CA LEU A 35 -3.04 21.78 -31.27
C LEU A 35 -4.12 22.11 -30.23
N MET A 36 -5.32 22.56 -30.65
CA MET A 36 -6.40 22.85 -29.69
C MET A 36 -6.96 21.59 -29.01
N GLU A 37 -6.96 20.45 -29.70
CA GLU A 37 -7.39 19.18 -29.11
C GLU A 37 -6.34 18.68 -28.12
N SER A 38 -5.06 18.79 -28.49
CA SER A 38 -3.91 18.52 -27.62
C SER A 38 -3.96 19.33 -26.32
N GLU A 39 -4.18 20.65 -26.38
CA GLU A 39 -4.32 21.50 -25.19
C GLU A 39 -5.47 21.01 -24.29
N GLY A 40 -6.60 20.60 -24.89
CA GLY A 40 -7.74 20.06 -24.15
C GLY A 40 -7.45 18.73 -23.45
N TYR A 41 -6.59 17.87 -24.02
CA TYR A 41 -6.16 16.62 -23.38
C TYR A 41 -5.14 16.88 -22.27
N GLU A 42 -4.20 17.81 -22.47
CA GLU A 42 -3.27 18.24 -21.42
C GLU A 42 -4.00 18.76 -20.17
N GLU A 43 -5.02 19.61 -20.35
CA GLU A 43 -5.85 20.10 -19.24
C GLU A 43 -6.60 18.96 -18.51
N GLN A 44 -7.09 17.97 -19.25
CA GLN A 44 -7.76 16.79 -18.67
C GLN A 44 -6.78 15.93 -17.88
N HIS A 45 -5.61 15.64 -18.42
CA HIS A 45 -4.57 14.89 -17.74
C HIS A 45 -4.16 15.61 -16.44
N GLN A 46 -3.96 16.92 -16.48
CA GLN A 46 -3.63 17.72 -15.30
C GLN A 46 -4.72 17.66 -14.22
N ALA A 47 -5.99 17.67 -14.61
CA ALA A 47 -7.11 17.54 -13.67
C ALA A 47 -7.14 16.16 -12.99
N LEU A 48 -6.93 15.09 -13.75
CA LEU A 48 -6.85 13.72 -13.23
C LEU A 48 -5.65 13.55 -12.27
N TYR A 49 -4.48 14.08 -12.65
CA TYR A 49 -3.30 14.08 -11.80
C TYR A 49 -3.56 14.81 -10.48
N GLN A 50 -4.24 15.97 -10.51
CA GLN A 50 -4.57 16.72 -9.30
C GLN A 50 -5.53 15.94 -8.39
N GLU A 51 -6.50 15.21 -8.95
CA GLU A 51 -7.38 14.35 -8.18
C GLU A 51 -6.61 13.18 -7.54
N TYR A 52 -5.73 12.53 -8.30
CA TYR A 52 -4.85 11.47 -7.80
C TYR A 52 -3.99 11.97 -6.64
N TRP A 53 -3.34 13.12 -6.82
CA TRP A 53 -2.53 13.79 -5.80
C TRP A 53 -3.34 14.09 -4.54
N ASP A 54 -4.56 14.58 -4.69
CA ASP A 54 -5.44 14.91 -3.57
C ASP A 54 -5.79 13.68 -2.73
N ILE A 55 -6.10 12.55 -3.37
CA ILE A 55 -6.34 11.28 -2.66
C ILE A 55 -5.07 10.87 -1.91
N MET A 56 -3.93 10.88 -2.60
CA MET A 56 -2.64 10.50 -2.04
C MET A 56 -2.25 11.36 -0.82
N MET A 57 -2.50 12.66 -0.86
CA MET A 57 -2.08 13.56 0.22
C MET A 57 -3.10 13.67 1.36
N LYS A 58 -4.39 13.48 1.09
CA LYS A 58 -5.46 13.71 2.08
C LYS A 58 -6.01 12.42 2.68
N GLU A 59 -5.99 11.32 1.94
CA GLU A 59 -6.65 10.06 2.33
C GLU A 59 -5.65 8.93 2.63
N VAL A 60 -4.48 8.94 1.99
CA VAL A 60 -3.42 7.95 2.23
C VAL A 60 -2.47 8.42 3.32
N GLU A 61 -2.25 7.58 4.33
CA GLU A 61 -1.34 7.89 5.43
C GLU A 61 0.10 8.05 4.92
N GLU A 62 0.79 9.09 5.42
CA GLU A 62 2.17 9.43 5.01
C GLU A 62 3.15 8.26 5.22
N ARG A 63 2.96 7.44 6.26
CA ARG A 63 3.82 6.28 6.54
C ARG A 63 3.76 5.21 5.44
N TRP A 64 2.59 5.01 4.82
CA TRP A 64 2.48 4.05 3.71
C TRP A 64 3.15 4.62 2.46
N ARG A 65 2.98 5.92 2.18
CA ARG A 65 3.64 6.58 1.04
C ARG A 65 5.16 6.52 1.14
N LYS A 66 5.71 6.87 2.31
CA LYS A 66 7.15 6.81 2.58
C LYS A 66 7.73 5.40 2.42
N TYR A 67 6.96 4.38 2.77
CA TYR A 67 7.39 2.99 2.57
C TYR A 67 7.51 2.66 1.08
N VAL A 68 6.44 2.95 0.31
CA VAL A 68 6.44 2.70 -1.14
C VAL A 68 7.57 3.47 -1.82
N GLU A 69 7.74 4.76 -1.49
CA GLU A 69 8.84 5.60 -1.99
C GLU A 69 10.22 5.03 -1.60
N GLY A 70 10.37 4.48 -0.40
CA GLY A 70 11.61 3.86 0.06
C GLY A 70 11.99 2.58 -0.70
N ILE A 71 11.00 1.85 -1.23
CA ILE A 71 11.20 0.63 -2.03
C ILE A 71 11.44 0.94 -3.49
N LEU A 72 10.53 1.73 -4.09
CA LEU A 72 10.53 1.98 -5.53
C LEU A 72 11.53 3.06 -5.93
N GLY A 73 11.80 4.02 -5.04
CA GLY A 73 12.56 5.22 -5.36
C GLY A 73 11.72 6.29 -6.06
N ASP A 74 12.39 7.39 -6.42
CA ASP A 74 11.75 8.55 -7.03
C ASP A 74 11.28 8.26 -8.48
N GLY A 75 10.14 8.84 -8.87
CA GLY A 75 9.64 8.82 -10.26
C GLY A 75 8.50 7.85 -10.54
N HIS A 76 8.21 6.92 -9.63
CA HIS A 76 7.19 5.89 -9.84
C HIS A 76 5.78 6.30 -9.38
N PHE A 77 5.60 7.52 -8.87
CA PHE A 77 4.40 7.94 -8.11
C PHE A 77 3.05 7.71 -8.82
N THR A 78 3.01 7.83 -10.16
CA THR A 78 1.81 7.61 -10.98
C THR A 78 1.84 6.28 -11.73
N GLU A 79 2.89 5.47 -11.57
CA GLU A 79 2.99 4.17 -12.20
C GLU A 79 2.16 3.13 -11.45
N LYS A 80 1.66 2.12 -12.18
CA LYS A 80 0.83 1.07 -11.61
C LYS A 80 1.49 0.36 -10.42
N ILE A 81 2.79 0.12 -10.49
CA ILE A 81 3.54 -0.56 -9.44
C ILE A 81 3.48 0.19 -8.09
N TYR A 82 3.36 1.51 -8.12
CA TYR A 82 3.22 2.29 -6.90
C TYR A 82 1.91 1.98 -6.16
N VAL A 83 0.79 1.88 -6.89
CA VAL A 83 -0.51 1.56 -6.30
C VAL A 83 -0.57 0.09 -5.88
N GLU A 84 0.07 -0.81 -6.62
CA GLU A 84 0.22 -2.23 -6.26
C GLU A 84 0.96 -2.41 -4.92
N GLU A 85 2.11 -1.74 -4.76
CA GLU A 85 2.86 -1.76 -3.50
C GLU A 85 2.07 -1.10 -2.36
N LEU A 86 1.40 0.03 -2.64
CA LEU A 86 0.56 0.71 -1.67
C LEU A 86 -0.57 -0.18 -1.16
N GLU A 87 -1.24 -0.90 -2.06
CA GLU A 87 -2.30 -1.86 -1.74
C GLU A 87 -1.76 -2.94 -0.80
N MET A 88 -0.63 -3.56 -1.14
CA MET A 88 0.00 -4.60 -0.32
C MET A 88 0.27 -4.14 1.11
N ILE A 89 0.84 -2.94 1.29
CA ILE A 89 1.14 -2.39 2.62
C ILE A 89 -0.13 -2.05 3.38
N MET A 90 -1.11 -1.45 2.70
CA MET A 90 -2.40 -1.12 3.29
C MET A 90 -3.13 -2.38 3.74
N GLU A 91 -2.99 -3.50 3.02
CA GLU A 91 -3.52 -4.80 3.44
C GLU A 91 -2.78 -5.37 4.66
N ALA A 92 -1.45 -5.29 4.66
CA ALA A 92 -0.60 -5.86 5.70
C ALA A 92 -0.67 -5.08 7.02
N ASP A 93 -0.90 -3.77 6.97
CA ASP A 93 -0.90 -2.89 8.13
C ASP A 93 -2.09 -3.13 9.08
N GLY A 94 -1.78 -3.73 10.24
CA GLY A 94 -2.73 -4.08 11.29
C GLY A 94 -3.46 -5.39 11.07
N LYS A 95 -3.04 -6.18 10.08
CA LYS A 95 -3.67 -7.47 9.72
C LYS A 95 -3.52 -8.46 10.87
N LEU A 96 -4.62 -9.15 11.19
CA LEU A 96 -4.58 -10.35 12.01
C LEU A 96 -4.06 -11.49 11.13
N VAL A 97 -2.87 -12.00 11.45
CA VAL A 97 -2.21 -13.05 10.68
C VAL A 97 -2.65 -14.43 11.20
N ASP A 98 -2.65 -14.60 12.53
CA ASP A 98 -3.08 -15.85 13.15
C ASP A 98 -3.53 -15.64 14.61
N GLU A 99 -4.27 -16.62 15.11
CA GLU A 99 -4.62 -16.72 16.53
C GLU A 99 -4.42 -18.18 16.97
N TYR A 100 -3.60 -18.39 18.00
CA TYR A 100 -3.24 -19.73 18.45
C TYR A 100 -3.08 -19.80 19.96
N GLN A 101 -3.80 -20.73 20.61
CA GLN A 101 -3.84 -20.91 22.07
C GLN A 101 -4.07 -19.61 22.87
N GLY A 102 -4.84 -18.67 22.30
CA GLY A 102 -5.13 -17.36 22.90
C GLY A 102 -4.08 -16.29 22.63
N TYR A 103 -2.93 -16.63 22.01
CA TYR A 103 -1.98 -15.66 21.50
C TYR A 103 -2.44 -15.13 20.15
N ILE A 104 -2.10 -13.88 19.86
CA ILE A 104 -2.46 -13.19 18.62
C ILE A 104 -1.20 -12.77 17.88
N LEU A 105 -1.09 -13.17 16.62
CA LEU A 105 -0.06 -12.69 15.69
C LEU A 105 -0.67 -11.64 14.75
N ARG A 106 -0.07 -10.46 14.71
CA ARG A 106 -0.44 -9.38 13.78
C ARG A 106 0.76 -8.92 12.98
N SER A 107 0.53 -8.54 11.73
CA SER A 107 1.50 -7.81 10.92
C SER A 107 1.14 -6.34 10.86
N GLY A 108 2.12 -5.52 10.50
CA GLY A 108 1.90 -4.15 10.09
C GLY A 108 3.14 -3.30 10.10
N MET A 109 2.94 -1.99 9.95
CA MET A 109 4.04 -1.06 9.73
C MET A 109 4.54 -0.51 11.06
N ASP A 110 5.83 -0.69 11.32
CA ASP A 110 6.50 -0.05 12.45
C ASP A 110 6.62 1.48 12.24
N PRO A 111 7.07 2.24 13.26
CA PRO A 111 7.25 3.69 13.13
C PRO A 111 8.30 4.13 12.11
N PHE A 112 9.17 3.23 11.66
CA PHE A 112 10.22 3.50 10.69
C PHE A 112 9.79 3.17 9.26
N GLY A 113 8.58 2.63 9.07
CA GLY A 113 8.14 2.15 7.78
C GLY A 113 8.86 0.84 7.45
N THR A 114 8.77 -0.15 8.31
CA THR A 114 9.15 -1.54 8.02
C THR A 114 7.98 -2.44 8.32
N LEU A 115 7.71 -3.42 7.44
CA LEU A 115 6.73 -4.45 7.72
C LEU A 115 7.27 -5.37 8.81
N THR A 116 6.55 -5.46 9.91
CA THR A 116 6.94 -6.14 11.14
C THR A 116 5.76 -6.92 11.70
N TYR A 117 6.06 -7.89 12.57
CA TYR A 117 5.08 -8.71 13.25
C TYR A 117 5.10 -8.46 14.76
N TRP A 118 3.92 -8.51 15.38
CA TRP A 118 3.75 -8.41 16.83
C TRP A 118 2.94 -9.58 17.35
N ILE A 119 3.42 -10.17 18.44
CA ILE A 119 2.73 -11.22 19.17
C ILE A 119 2.18 -10.62 20.47
N LYS A 120 0.89 -10.84 20.71
CA LYS A 120 0.25 -10.54 21.99
C LYS A 120 -0.08 -11.83 22.73
N SER A 121 0.20 -11.86 24.02
CA SER A 121 -0.21 -12.95 24.91
C SER A 121 -1.71 -12.94 25.19
N PRO A 122 -2.27 -14.02 25.79
CA PRO A 122 -3.70 -14.11 26.07
C PRO A 122 -4.26 -13.03 27.01
N ASP A 123 -3.42 -12.42 27.83
CA ASP A 123 -3.73 -11.27 28.69
C ASP A 123 -3.69 -9.93 27.94
N GLY A 124 -3.27 -9.93 26.67
CA GLY A 124 -3.26 -8.77 25.77
C GLY A 124 -1.96 -7.98 25.77
N GLU A 125 -0.98 -8.36 26.59
CA GLU A 125 0.34 -7.72 26.65
C GLU A 125 1.21 -8.14 25.45
N PRO A 126 2.08 -7.25 24.96
CA PRO A 126 3.08 -7.64 23.96
C PRO A 126 4.11 -8.58 24.61
N VAL A 127 4.43 -9.68 23.94
CA VAL A 127 5.44 -10.63 24.45
C VAL A 127 6.87 -10.12 24.23
N GLU A 128 7.08 -9.35 23.16
CA GLU A 128 8.35 -8.71 22.76
C GLU A 128 8.04 -7.43 21.96
N GLU A 129 9.09 -6.64 21.65
CA GLU A 129 8.95 -5.40 20.87
C GLU A 129 8.43 -5.65 19.45
N SER A 130 8.99 -6.63 18.74
CA SER A 130 8.68 -6.95 17.34
C SER A 130 9.39 -8.20 16.86
N PHE A 131 8.86 -8.83 15.80
CA PHE A 131 9.48 -9.95 15.11
C PHE A 131 9.59 -9.66 13.62
N ASP A 132 10.72 -10.05 13.02
CA ASP A 132 10.97 -9.96 11.59
C ASP A 132 10.78 -11.34 10.96
N PHE A 133 9.71 -11.50 10.19
CA PHE A 133 9.47 -12.71 9.40
C PHE A 133 9.49 -12.39 7.91
N VAL A 134 9.87 -13.39 7.11
CA VAL A 134 9.97 -13.26 5.65
C VAL A 134 8.59 -13.22 4.99
N SER A 135 7.61 -13.92 5.56
CA SER A 135 6.24 -14.00 5.03
C SER A 135 5.25 -14.37 6.13
N ASP A 136 3.95 -14.16 5.88
CA ASP A 136 2.89 -14.61 6.79
C ASP A 136 2.92 -16.12 7.02
N ALA A 137 3.27 -16.92 5.99
CA ALA A 137 3.34 -18.37 6.13
C ALA A 137 4.47 -18.79 7.08
N ASP A 138 5.65 -18.17 6.94
CA ASP A 138 6.79 -18.41 7.83
C ASP A 138 6.51 -17.88 9.24
N ALA A 139 5.85 -16.72 9.33
CA ALA A 139 5.42 -16.12 10.59
C ALA A 139 4.48 -17.06 11.36
N ILE A 140 3.49 -17.65 10.69
CA ILE A 140 2.54 -18.60 11.32
C ILE A 140 3.26 -19.83 11.89
N ILE A 141 4.15 -20.44 11.10
CA ILE A 141 4.87 -21.65 11.52
C ILE A 141 5.74 -21.33 12.74
N SER A 142 6.51 -20.25 12.67
CA SER A 142 7.43 -19.84 13.74
C SER A 142 6.66 -19.42 14.98
N PHE A 143 5.62 -18.61 14.84
CA PHE A 143 4.71 -18.19 15.91
C PHE A 143 4.15 -19.37 16.70
N ARG A 144 3.64 -20.39 16.00
CA ARG A 144 3.05 -21.56 16.68
C ARG A 144 4.11 -22.39 17.41
N ASP A 145 5.29 -22.58 16.82
CA ASP A 145 6.41 -23.27 17.49
C ASP A 145 6.89 -22.50 18.75
N MET A 146 6.96 -21.16 18.66
CA MET A 146 7.28 -20.28 19.80
C MET A 146 6.25 -20.41 20.92
N VAL A 147 4.94 -20.42 20.59
CA VAL A 147 3.85 -20.60 21.56
C VAL A 147 3.91 -21.99 22.20
N ASP A 148 4.10 -23.05 21.41
CA ASP A 148 4.16 -24.43 21.91
C ASP A 148 5.35 -24.66 22.85
N ARG A 149 6.49 -24.00 22.59
CA ARG A 149 7.69 -24.06 23.44
C ARG A 149 7.71 -23.05 24.57
N ASN A 150 6.83 -22.05 24.51
CA ASN A 150 6.85 -20.86 25.35
C ASN A 150 8.23 -20.16 25.33
N GLU A 151 8.80 -20.03 24.13
CA GLU A 151 10.08 -19.37 23.85
C GLU A 151 9.88 -18.35 22.73
N PHE A 152 10.05 -17.05 23.03
CA PHE A 152 9.88 -15.94 22.08
C PHE A 152 11.24 -15.27 21.89
N TYR A 153 11.81 -15.31 20.68
CA TYR A 153 13.11 -14.73 20.33
C TYR A 153 13.19 -14.40 18.83
#